data_AF-A0A212I988-F1
#
_entry.id   AF-A0A212I988-F1
#
_cell.length_a   1.000
_cell.length_b   1.000
_cell.length_c   1.000
_cell.angle_alpha   90.00
_cell.angle_beta   90.00
_cell.angle_gamma   90.00
#
_symmetry.space_group_name_H-M   'P 1'
#
loop_
_entity.id
_entity.type
_entity.pdbx_description
1 polymer ?
#
loop_
_entity_poly.entity_id
_entity_poly.type
_entity_poly.pdbx_seq_one_letter_code
_entity_poly.pdbx_strand_id
1 'polypeptide(L)'
;MTSFIKVPFASSGDKAAVPDTDAGGGVNMTQGYGQAYSLDPATDPSAKRIERDKMNWLFNRITQAINEIQSDGVAPFITSADNGGSAFSYGKGALVSLGGVVYQSLVASNTSTPPGANWSALPEKMQPLDATLTALAGLVGEANKLPYFNGSDTAALTDLTSVGRNIIGKTDIAAVLTYLGLSDAFLIKDKYLSASLNLNTLGGDGKYGIYAQPVTNNASLSKNYPTQEAGSLLVTPAANNGMQIYTTLSGNVWSRTSLDNTNTQWSSWVRPGFKTLDKNIDLNYLGGVDKYGFYGQSVSNDATPENNYPVKEAGTLLVSPAAYNGLQVYITLSGLIWSRHSLDSTNTNWSQWVRQALKSELDDGLALKFDSSSLSTTGKALVAKSTVADMRTYLQLFSAAQRDVGTGANQIPDMNAFSGSIVSKGYQKFPGGLIIQWGINNASVGGTSGNGEDVSYAIPFPNGCLSLTATFDNGGPVIPAAAASLVDNVYFKLRCSEASGSYIFRWIALGF
;
A
#
# COMPACT_ATOMS: atom_id res chain seq x y z
N MET A 1 52.44 1.79 -9.88
CA MET A 1 53.50 1.29 -10.79
C MET A 1 53.80 2.40 -11.78
N THR A 2 55.07 2.75 -11.99
CA THR A 2 55.49 3.95 -12.73
C THR A 2 55.73 3.72 -14.24
N SER A 3 55.68 2.48 -14.74
CA SER A 3 55.78 2.15 -16.19
C SER A 3 55.17 0.79 -16.55
N PHE A 4 54.49 0.71 -17.70
CA PHE A 4 53.92 -0.51 -18.29
C PHE A 4 55.00 -1.41 -18.93
N ILE A 5 54.97 -2.72 -18.66
CA ILE A 5 55.86 -3.69 -19.30
C ILE A 5 55.22 -4.10 -20.63
N LYS A 6 55.66 -3.52 -21.74
CA LYS A 6 55.14 -3.84 -23.08
C LYS A 6 55.67 -5.17 -23.64
N VAL A 7 56.92 -5.49 -23.32
CA VAL A 7 57.61 -6.69 -23.82
C VAL A 7 58.26 -7.38 -22.62
N PRO A 8 57.88 -8.64 -22.30
CA PRO A 8 58.54 -9.41 -21.26
C PRO A 8 60.05 -9.54 -21.54
N PHE A 9 60.85 -9.52 -20.47
CA PHE A 9 62.30 -9.62 -20.56
C PHE A 9 62.71 -10.90 -21.30
N ALA A 10 63.71 -10.83 -22.18
CA ALA A 10 64.17 -11.97 -22.98
C ALA A 10 63.05 -12.73 -23.73
N SER A 11 61.97 -12.04 -24.17
CA SER A 11 60.86 -12.64 -24.93
C SER A 11 61.34 -13.48 -26.13
N SER A 12 62.30 -12.96 -26.91
CA SER A 12 62.95 -13.65 -28.03
C SER A 12 64.31 -14.27 -27.69
N GLY A 13 64.74 -14.22 -26.42
CA GLY A 13 66.02 -14.78 -25.98
C GLY A 13 65.95 -16.25 -25.57
N ASP A 14 67.11 -16.90 -25.49
CA ASP A 14 67.24 -18.26 -24.96
C ASP A 14 66.76 -18.32 -23.50
N LYS A 15 65.93 -19.32 -23.22
CA LYS A 15 65.30 -19.53 -21.92
C LYS A 15 65.32 -21.02 -21.59
N ALA A 16 65.84 -21.36 -20.42
CA ALA A 16 65.78 -22.72 -19.87
C ALA A 16 65.05 -22.68 -18.53
N ALA A 17 64.08 -23.59 -18.35
CA ALA A 17 63.28 -23.63 -17.14
C ALA A 17 64.15 -23.91 -15.91
N VAL A 18 63.93 -23.14 -14.85
CA VAL A 18 64.52 -23.40 -13.53
C VAL A 18 63.65 -24.44 -12.83
N PRO A 19 64.19 -25.61 -12.45
CA PRO A 19 63.41 -26.65 -11.79
C PRO A 19 63.07 -26.23 -10.35
N ASP A 20 62.07 -26.89 -9.74
CA ASP A 20 61.70 -26.62 -8.36
C ASP A 20 62.82 -26.98 -7.37
N THR A 21 63.51 -28.08 -7.64
CA THR A 21 64.68 -28.57 -6.88
C THR A 21 65.76 -29.04 -7.84
N ASP A 22 67.03 -28.90 -7.46
CA ASP A 22 68.16 -29.46 -8.23
C ASP A 22 69.16 -30.17 -7.31
N ALA A 23 69.35 -31.46 -7.53
CA ALA A 23 70.34 -32.26 -6.81
C ALA A 23 71.79 -31.94 -7.25
N GLY A 24 71.97 -31.34 -8.42
CA GLY A 24 73.27 -30.93 -8.96
C GLY A 24 73.79 -29.58 -8.42
N GLY A 25 73.11 -28.98 -7.44
CA GLY A 25 73.49 -27.72 -6.79
C GLY A 25 73.35 -26.47 -7.66
N GLY A 26 72.68 -26.56 -8.81
CA GLY A 26 72.32 -25.42 -9.65
C GLY A 26 71.10 -24.66 -9.11
N VAL A 27 70.81 -23.52 -9.75
CA VAL A 27 69.67 -22.67 -9.40
C VAL A 27 68.36 -23.44 -9.51
N ASN A 28 67.52 -23.30 -8.49
CA ASN A 28 66.21 -23.94 -8.40
C ASN A 28 65.20 -23.03 -7.66
N MET A 29 63.90 -23.28 -7.79
CA MET A 29 62.86 -22.41 -7.19
C MET A 29 62.85 -22.47 -5.65
N THR A 30 63.29 -23.58 -5.06
CA THR A 30 63.28 -23.78 -3.60
C THR A 30 64.40 -23.03 -2.88
N GLN A 31 65.62 -23.09 -3.42
CA GLN A 31 66.83 -22.54 -2.79
C GLN A 31 67.35 -21.27 -3.48
N GLY A 32 66.80 -20.92 -4.65
CA GLY A 32 67.35 -19.87 -5.49
C GLY A 32 68.77 -20.20 -5.97
N TYR A 33 69.65 -19.21 -5.99
CA TYR A 33 71.08 -19.42 -6.21
C TYR A 33 71.73 -19.91 -4.91
N GLY A 34 72.04 -21.20 -4.84
CA GLY A 34 72.66 -21.83 -3.68
C GLY A 34 74.12 -21.39 -3.44
N GLN A 35 74.73 -21.89 -2.37
CA GLN A 35 76.08 -21.48 -1.92
C GLN A 35 77.17 -21.62 -3.00
N ALA A 36 77.07 -22.59 -3.90
CA ALA A 36 78.01 -22.78 -5.00
C ALA A 36 78.15 -21.53 -5.92
N TYR A 37 77.13 -20.67 -5.98
CA TYR A 37 77.18 -19.42 -6.77
C TYR A 37 77.92 -18.27 -6.04
N SER A 38 78.30 -18.46 -4.77
CA SER A 38 79.07 -17.50 -3.98
C SER A 38 80.58 -17.80 -3.93
N LEU A 39 80.99 -18.97 -4.44
CA LEU A 39 82.38 -19.42 -4.50
C LEU A 39 83.09 -18.80 -5.70
N ASP A 40 84.41 -18.58 -5.60
CA ASP A 40 85.20 -17.99 -6.68
C ASP A 40 85.47 -19.01 -7.80
N PRO A 41 84.97 -18.80 -9.04
CA PRO A 41 85.18 -19.71 -10.17
C PRO A 41 86.64 -19.85 -10.62
N ALA A 42 87.54 -18.97 -10.18
CA ALA A 42 88.96 -19.07 -10.49
C ALA A 42 89.69 -20.06 -9.58
N THR A 43 89.16 -20.32 -8.38
CA THR A 43 89.86 -21.10 -7.35
C THR A 43 89.10 -22.33 -6.86
N ASP A 44 87.78 -22.39 -7.06
CA ASP A 44 86.95 -23.50 -6.60
C ASP A 44 86.25 -24.22 -7.77
N PRO A 45 86.60 -25.48 -8.06
CA PRO A 45 85.96 -26.28 -9.12
C PRO A 45 84.46 -26.52 -8.91
N SER A 46 83.95 -26.35 -7.69
CA SER A 46 82.52 -26.51 -7.37
C SER A 46 81.72 -25.22 -7.56
N ALA A 47 82.39 -24.08 -7.82
CA ALA A 47 81.74 -22.79 -8.06
C ALA A 47 80.88 -22.82 -9.33
N LYS A 48 79.71 -22.17 -9.26
CA LYS A 48 78.78 -22.05 -10.39
C LYS A 48 78.65 -20.61 -10.84
N ARG A 49 78.60 -20.42 -12.16
CA ARG A 49 78.31 -19.13 -12.78
C ARG A 49 76.82 -19.03 -13.08
N ILE A 50 76.27 -17.82 -12.97
CA ILE A 50 74.87 -17.55 -13.31
C ILE A 50 74.64 -17.91 -14.79
N GLU A 51 73.76 -18.89 -15.01
CA GLU A 51 73.38 -19.31 -16.35
C GLU A 51 72.43 -18.27 -16.97
N ARG A 52 72.83 -17.70 -18.12
CA ARG A 52 72.10 -16.62 -18.80
C ARG A 52 70.68 -17.02 -19.17
N ASP A 53 70.50 -18.21 -19.73
CA ASP A 53 69.22 -18.76 -20.15
C ASP A 53 68.25 -19.00 -18.97
N LYS A 54 68.76 -19.44 -17.82
CA LYS A 54 67.98 -19.59 -16.59
C LYS A 54 67.60 -18.24 -15.97
N MET A 55 68.54 -17.28 -15.93
CA MET A 55 68.25 -15.92 -15.47
C MET A 55 67.23 -15.20 -16.39
N ASN A 56 67.38 -15.38 -17.71
CA ASN A 56 66.41 -14.92 -18.70
C ASN A 56 65.02 -15.52 -18.44
N TRP A 57 64.94 -16.83 -18.17
CA TRP A 57 63.67 -17.49 -17.88
C TRP A 57 63.00 -16.95 -16.62
N LEU A 58 63.74 -16.76 -15.53
CA LEU A 58 63.21 -16.20 -14.26
C LEU A 58 62.65 -14.78 -14.47
N PHE A 59 63.41 -13.90 -15.11
CA PHE A 59 62.96 -12.53 -15.39
C PHE A 59 61.83 -12.49 -16.40
N ASN A 60 61.85 -13.34 -17.43
CA ASN A 60 60.77 -13.47 -18.39
C ASN A 60 59.47 -13.86 -17.68
N ARG A 61 59.50 -14.89 -16.82
CA ARG A 61 58.33 -15.34 -16.06
C ARG A 61 57.71 -14.23 -15.21
N ILE A 62 58.52 -13.48 -14.47
CA ILE A 62 58.04 -12.37 -13.63
C ILE A 62 57.47 -11.25 -14.48
N THR A 63 58.21 -10.81 -15.51
CA THR A 63 57.79 -9.69 -16.36
C THR A 63 56.58 -10.03 -17.23
N GLN A 64 56.42 -11.29 -17.63
CA GLN A 64 55.24 -11.79 -18.31
C GLN A 64 54.01 -11.78 -17.38
N ALA A 65 54.09 -12.34 -16.18
CA ALA A 65 52.99 -12.33 -15.23
C ALA A 65 52.54 -10.89 -14.88
N ILE A 66 53.49 -9.96 -14.75
CA ILE A 66 53.18 -8.54 -14.54
C ILE A 66 52.52 -7.93 -15.78
N ASN A 67 53.01 -8.23 -16.99
CA ASN A 67 52.41 -7.74 -18.24
C ASN A 67 50.96 -8.23 -18.41
N GLU A 68 50.67 -9.49 -18.12
CA GLU A 68 49.33 -10.08 -18.20
C GLU A 68 48.37 -9.34 -17.25
N ILE A 69 48.73 -9.17 -15.98
CA ILE A 69 47.90 -8.44 -15.00
C ILE A 69 47.77 -6.95 -15.38
N GLN A 70 48.81 -6.32 -15.90
CA GLN A 70 48.76 -4.92 -16.33
C GLN A 70 47.86 -4.71 -17.57
N SER A 71 47.76 -5.72 -18.44
CA SER A 71 46.98 -5.65 -19.68
C SER A 71 45.52 -5.99 -19.43
N ASP A 72 45.25 -7.03 -18.63
CA ASP A 72 43.90 -7.58 -18.46
C ASP A 72 43.25 -7.19 -17.11
N GLY A 73 44.02 -6.60 -16.19
CA GLY A 73 43.55 -6.16 -14.86
C GLY A 73 43.32 -7.28 -13.85
N VAL A 74 43.28 -8.54 -14.30
CA VAL A 74 43.07 -9.75 -13.50
C VAL A 74 43.96 -10.88 -14.03
N ALA A 75 44.39 -11.79 -13.15
CA ALA A 75 45.21 -12.92 -13.57
C ALA A 75 44.40 -13.91 -14.44
N PRO A 76 45.03 -14.56 -15.44
CA PRO A 76 44.39 -15.65 -16.16
C PRO A 76 44.12 -16.85 -15.25
N PHE A 77 43.09 -17.63 -15.57
CA PHE A 77 42.81 -18.88 -14.87
C PHE A 77 43.96 -19.88 -15.08
N ILE A 78 44.59 -20.29 -13.99
CA ILE A 78 45.59 -21.36 -13.91
C ILE A 78 44.91 -22.70 -14.15
N THR A 79 45.21 -23.34 -15.29
CA THR A 79 44.73 -24.70 -15.59
C THR A 79 45.53 -25.74 -14.82
N SER A 80 45.02 -26.98 -14.73
CA SER A 80 45.81 -28.07 -14.15
C SER A 80 47.13 -28.29 -14.88
N ALA A 81 47.20 -28.03 -16.19
CA ALA A 81 48.45 -28.14 -16.95
C ALA A 81 49.48 -27.09 -16.49
N ASP A 82 49.03 -25.86 -16.21
CA ASP A 82 49.89 -24.77 -15.73
C ASP A 82 50.40 -25.03 -14.29
N ASN A 83 49.68 -25.86 -13.53
CA ASN A 83 49.99 -26.23 -12.15
C ASN A 83 50.46 -27.69 -12.03
N GLY A 84 51.35 -28.11 -12.94
CA GLY A 84 52.05 -29.39 -12.83
C GLY A 84 51.15 -30.63 -12.89
N GLY A 85 50.02 -30.55 -13.57
CA GLY A 85 49.01 -31.61 -13.69
C GLY A 85 47.95 -31.63 -12.59
N SER A 86 48.08 -30.79 -11.55
CA SER A 86 47.13 -30.72 -10.42
C SER A 86 46.26 -29.47 -10.50
N ALA A 87 44.98 -29.57 -10.11
CA ALA A 87 44.10 -28.41 -10.10
C ALA A 87 44.56 -27.35 -9.07
N PHE A 88 44.62 -26.09 -9.47
CA PHE A 88 44.95 -24.98 -8.56
C PHE A 88 43.76 -24.66 -7.64
N SER A 89 44.04 -24.34 -6.37
CA SER A 89 43.02 -24.09 -5.35
C SER A 89 42.83 -22.58 -5.13
N TYR A 90 41.70 -22.04 -5.57
CA TYR A 90 41.35 -20.64 -5.42
C TYR A 90 40.62 -20.36 -4.09
N GLY A 91 40.95 -19.26 -3.43
CA GLY A 91 40.20 -18.76 -2.28
C GLY A 91 38.85 -18.15 -2.68
N LYS A 92 37.92 -18.09 -1.72
CA LYS A 92 36.63 -17.40 -1.93
C LYS A 92 36.88 -15.92 -2.25
N GLY A 93 36.25 -15.43 -3.31
CA GLY A 93 36.42 -14.06 -3.81
C GLY A 93 37.57 -13.85 -4.79
N ALA A 94 38.39 -14.88 -5.05
CA ALA A 94 39.46 -14.79 -6.05
C ALA A 94 38.88 -14.47 -7.44
N LEU A 95 39.55 -13.57 -8.16
CA LEU A 95 39.18 -13.15 -9.51
C LEU A 95 40.14 -13.76 -10.52
N VAL A 96 39.59 -14.33 -11.58
CA VAL A 96 40.35 -14.91 -12.71
C VAL A 96 39.70 -14.53 -14.04
N SER A 97 40.49 -14.40 -15.09
CA SER A 97 39.98 -14.31 -16.47
C SER A 97 40.11 -15.64 -17.19
N LEU A 98 39.03 -16.08 -17.85
CA LEU A 98 39.05 -17.22 -18.76
C LEU A 98 38.17 -16.92 -19.97
N GLY A 99 38.75 -16.97 -21.17
CA GLY A 99 38.03 -16.69 -22.42
C GLY A 99 37.49 -15.26 -22.51
N GLY A 100 38.15 -14.29 -21.86
CA GLY A 100 37.72 -12.88 -21.83
C GLY A 100 36.66 -12.54 -20.80
N VAL A 101 36.19 -13.53 -20.02
CA VAL A 101 35.20 -13.32 -18.94
C VAL A 101 35.91 -13.38 -17.60
N VAL A 102 35.65 -12.39 -16.75
CA VAL A 102 36.14 -12.38 -15.36
C VAL A 102 35.17 -13.16 -14.48
N TYR A 103 35.70 -14.12 -13.74
CA TYR A 103 34.95 -14.93 -12.79
C TYR A 103 35.43 -14.68 -11.37
N GLN A 104 34.49 -14.60 -10.44
CA GLN A 104 34.74 -14.59 -9.00
C GLN A 104 34.44 -15.97 -8.41
N SER A 105 35.37 -16.51 -7.62
CA SER A 105 35.12 -17.74 -6.89
C SER A 105 34.13 -17.52 -5.74
N LEU A 106 33.12 -18.38 -5.64
CA LEU A 106 32.05 -18.29 -4.63
C LEU A 106 32.34 -19.11 -3.36
N VAL A 107 33.32 -20.01 -3.40
CA VAL A 107 33.65 -20.95 -2.33
C VAL A 107 35.15 -20.91 -2.02
N ALA A 108 35.54 -21.34 -0.81
CA ALA A 108 36.95 -21.51 -0.47
C ALA A 108 37.50 -22.81 -1.09
N SER A 109 38.80 -22.84 -1.34
CA SER A 109 39.52 -23.98 -1.94
C SER A 109 38.89 -24.49 -3.25
N ASN A 110 38.44 -23.57 -4.10
CA ASN A 110 37.77 -23.88 -5.34
C ASN A 110 38.78 -24.40 -6.38
N THR A 111 38.62 -25.65 -6.80
CA THR A 111 39.49 -26.29 -7.80
C THR A 111 38.79 -26.54 -9.14
N SER A 112 37.52 -26.15 -9.29
CA SER A 112 36.77 -26.36 -10.53
C SER A 112 37.09 -25.29 -11.58
N THR A 113 37.05 -25.65 -12.86
CA THR A 113 37.19 -24.69 -13.98
C THR A 113 35.91 -23.86 -14.16
N PRO A 114 35.98 -22.53 -14.32
CA PRO A 114 34.82 -21.72 -14.73
C PRO A 114 34.44 -21.94 -16.21
N PRO A 115 33.18 -21.74 -16.62
CA PRO A 115 32.03 -21.43 -15.77
C PRO A 115 31.51 -22.65 -14.99
N GLY A 116 30.91 -22.44 -13.83
CA GLY A 116 30.32 -23.50 -13.02
C GLY A 116 29.68 -22.96 -11.74
N ALA A 117 28.98 -23.81 -10.99
CA ALA A 117 28.21 -23.41 -9.80
C ALA A 117 29.04 -22.71 -8.70
N ASN A 118 30.35 -22.95 -8.68
CA ASN A 118 31.29 -22.33 -7.72
C ASN A 118 31.88 -21.01 -8.21
N TRP A 119 31.46 -20.52 -9.37
CA TRP A 119 31.95 -19.30 -10.00
C TRP A 119 30.78 -18.37 -10.36
N SER A 120 30.99 -17.07 -10.18
CA SER A 120 30.08 -16.04 -10.69
C SER A 120 30.81 -15.23 -11.75
N ALA A 121 30.25 -15.15 -12.96
CA ALA A 121 30.75 -14.24 -13.98
C ALA A 121 30.42 -12.80 -13.57
N LEU A 122 31.41 -11.92 -13.59
CA LEU A 122 31.16 -10.50 -13.40
C LEU A 122 30.57 -9.89 -14.68
N PRO A 123 29.48 -9.11 -14.57
CA PRO A 123 28.89 -8.46 -15.74
C PRO A 123 29.83 -7.39 -16.29
N GLU A 124 29.92 -7.30 -17.64
CA GLU A 124 30.72 -6.30 -18.34
C GLU A 124 30.28 -4.86 -18.06
N LYS A 125 29.02 -4.68 -17.62
CA LYS A 125 28.44 -3.39 -17.23
C LYS A 125 27.85 -3.51 -15.83
N MET A 126 28.42 -2.79 -14.90
CA MET A 126 27.87 -2.62 -13.55
C MET A 126 27.03 -1.35 -13.51
N GLN A 127 25.87 -1.41 -12.86
CA GLN A 127 25.08 -0.23 -12.56
C GLN A 127 25.79 0.55 -11.46
N PRO A 128 26.13 1.85 -11.66
CA PRO A 128 26.66 2.68 -10.59
C PRO A 128 25.68 2.74 -9.42
N LEU A 129 26.20 2.93 -8.20
CA LEU A 129 25.34 3.17 -7.04
C LEU A 129 24.52 4.43 -7.28
N ASP A 130 23.19 4.26 -7.30
CA ASP A 130 22.22 5.32 -7.53
C ASP A 130 21.11 5.22 -6.49
N ALA A 131 20.83 6.33 -5.83
CA ALA A 131 19.93 6.37 -4.68
C ALA A 131 18.46 6.14 -5.10
N THR A 132 18.04 6.66 -6.25
CA THR A 132 16.70 6.43 -6.82
C THR A 132 16.50 4.96 -7.16
N LEU A 133 17.48 4.31 -7.77
CA LEU A 133 17.42 2.89 -8.11
C LEU A 133 17.45 2.01 -6.86
N THR A 134 18.19 2.42 -5.83
CA THR A 134 18.18 1.78 -4.52
C THR A 134 16.80 1.88 -3.86
N ALA A 135 16.15 3.04 -3.93
CA ALA A 135 14.82 3.24 -3.36
C ALA A 135 13.74 2.38 -4.06
N LEU A 136 13.79 2.27 -5.39
CA LEU A 136 12.90 1.39 -6.14
C LEU A 136 13.16 -0.10 -5.84
N ALA A 137 14.43 -0.50 -5.77
CA ALA A 137 14.82 -1.88 -5.46
C ALA A 137 14.47 -2.29 -4.02
N GLY A 138 14.35 -1.34 -3.10
CA GLY A 138 13.97 -1.56 -1.71
C GLY A 138 12.47 -1.76 -1.46
N LEU A 139 11.60 -1.59 -2.47
CA LEU A 139 10.17 -1.77 -2.31
C LEU A 139 9.79 -3.25 -2.16
N VAL A 140 8.95 -3.55 -1.17
CA VAL A 140 8.37 -4.90 -0.99
C VAL A 140 7.19 -5.06 -1.95
N GLY A 141 7.42 -5.72 -3.09
CA GLY A 141 6.38 -5.93 -4.09
C GLY A 141 5.18 -6.73 -3.57
N GLU A 142 3.98 -6.18 -3.74
CA GLU A 142 2.70 -6.83 -3.40
C GLU A 142 1.69 -6.71 -4.56
N ALA A 143 0.71 -7.61 -4.59
CA ALA A 143 -0.37 -7.56 -5.57
C ALA A 143 -1.17 -6.27 -5.44
N ASN A 144 -1.62 -5.73 -6.59
CA ASN A 144 -2.44 -4.51 -6.65
C ASN A 144 -1.78 -3.25 -6.05
N LYS A 145 -0.44 -3.19 -5.99
CA LYS A 145 0.28 -1.96 -5.63
C LYS A 145 0.88 -1.26 -6.86
N LEU A 146 1.04 0.06 -6.77
CA LEU A 146 1.77 0.89 -7.73
C LEU A 146 2.91 1.61 -7.02
N PRO A 147 4.18 1.44 -7.47
CA PRO A 147 5.30 2.28 -7.04
C PRO A 147 5.11 3.75 -7.45
N TYR A 148 5.46 4.66 -6.55
CA TYR A 148 5.52 6.10 -6.84
C TYR A 148 6.62 6.77 -6.01
N PHE A 149 7.18 7.86 -6.52
CA PHE A 149 8.14 8.67 -5.77
C PHE A 149 7.40 9.56 -4.77
N ASN A 150 7.84 9.54 -3.52
CA ASN A 150 7.27 10.36 -2.43
C ASN A 150 8.27 11.40 -1.89
N GLY A 151 9.39 11.60 -2.60
CA GLY A 151 10.48 12.52 -2.27
C GLY A 151 11.67 12.32 -3.21
N SER A 152 12.74 13.08 -2.99
CA SER A 152 14.03 12.86 -3.69
C SER A 152 14.61 11.54 -3.22
N ASP A 153 14.95 10.65 -4.15
CA ASP A 153 15.55 9.34 -3.86
C ASP A 153 14.74 8.50 -2.87
N THR A 154 13.43 8.68 -2.82
CA THR A 154 12.52 7.87 -2.00
C THR A 154 11.30 7.43 -2.81
N ALA A 155 10.87 6.19 -2.60
CA ALA A 155 9.70 5.61 -3.24
C ALA A 155 8.81 4.92 -2.21
N ALA A 156 7.52 4.82 -2.52
CA ALA A 156 6.54 4.09 -1.75
C ALA A 156 5.58 3.34 -2.67
N LEU A 157 4.74 2.49 -2.06
CA LEU A 157 3.67 1.77 -2.73
C LEU A 157 2.32 2.38 -2.34
N THR A 158 1.42 2.51 -3.31
CA THR A 158 0.01 2.82 -3.09
C THR A 158 -0.86 1.70 -3.65
N ASP A 159 -2.07 1.53 -3.13
CA ASP A 159 -3.05 0.63 -3.74
C ASP A 159 -3.47 1.14 -5.12
N LEU A 160 -3.54 0.22 -6.09
CA LEU A 160 -4.05 0.45 -7.43
C LEU A 160 -5.11 -0.60 -7.74
N THR A 161 -6.37 -0.18 -7.73
CA THR A 161 -7.53 -1.07 -7.94
C THR A 161 -7.57 -1.63 -9.36
N SER A 162 -8.36 -2.71 -9.56
CA SER A 162 -8.62 -3.25 -10.89
C SER A 162 -9.25 -2.22 -11.83
N VAL A 163 -10.18 -1.40 -11.32
CA VAL A 163 -10.79 -0.28 -12.04
C VAL A 163 -9.74 0.77 -12.42
N GLY A 164 -8.87 1.16 -11.49
CA GLY A 164 -7.77 2.09 -11.76
C GLY A 164 -6.86 1.60 -12.88
N ARG A 165 -6.46 0.32 -12.84
CA ARG A 165 -5.66 -0.32 -13.91
C ARG A 165 -6.37 -0.31 -15.27
N ASN A 166 -7.66 -0.60 -15.28
CA ASN A 166 -8.44 -0.59 -16.52
C ASN A 166 -8.52 0.80 -17.14
N ILE A 167 -8.59 1.86 -16.32
CA ILE A 167 -8.64 3.26 -16.79
C ILE A 167 -7.29 3.71 -17.32
N ILE A 168 -6.21 3.58 -16.55
CA ILE A 168 -4.86 4.02 -16.97
C ILE A 168 -4.34 3.23 -18.19
N GLY A 169 -4.85 2.01 -18.40
CA GLY A 169 -4.53 1.18 -19.55
C GLY A 169 -5.31 1.53 -20.82
N LYS A 170 -6.23 2.51 -20.79
CA LYS A 170 -6.95 2.94 -22.00
C LYS A 170 -6.07 3.87 -22.86
N THR A 171 -6.17 3.68 -24.17
CA THR A 171 -5.38 4.43 -25.17
C THR A 171 -5.97 5.79 -25.52
N ASP A 172 -7.27 6.01 -25.28
CA ASP A 172 -7.97 7.23 -25.62
C ASP A 172 -9.20 7.47 -24.74
N ILE A 173 -9.76 8.69 -24.83
CA ILE A 173 -10.93 9.13 -24.06
C ILE A 173 -12.17 8.30 -24.41
N ALA A 174 -12.37 7.91 -25.67
CA ALA A 174 -13.56 7.15 -26.08
C ALA A 174 -13.59 5.76 -25.40
N ALA A 175 -12.44 5.10 -25.29
CA ALA A 175 -12.29 3.83 -24.58
C ALA A 175 -12.52 3.98 -23.06
N VAL A 176 -12.13 5.11 -22.47
CA VAL A 176 -12.46 5.42 -21.05
C VAL A 176 -13.96 5.62 -20.88
N LEU A 177 -14.59 6.43 -21.72
CA LEU A 177 -16.04 6.68 -21.66
C LEU A 177 -16.85 5.40 -21.85
N THR A 178 -16.42 4.52 -22.76
CA THR A 178 -17.03 3.21 -22.97
C THR A 178 -16.91 2.33 -21.73
N TYR A 179 -15.73 2.29 -21.11
CA TYR A 179 -15.51 1.53 -19.87
C TYR A 179 -16.37 2.02 -18.71
N LEU A 180 -16.60 3.34 -18.63
CA LEU A 180 -17.48 3.95 -17.64
C LEU A 180 -18.98 3.83 -17.97
N GLY A 181 -19.34 3.30 -19.15
CA GLY A 181 -20.73 3.20 -19.60
C GLY A 181 -21.38 4.53 -19.99
N LEU A 182 -20.58 5.55 -20.32
CA LEU A 182 -21.05 6.93 -20.58
C LEU A 182 -21.34 7.22 -22.06
N SER A 183 -21.24 6.24 -22.94
CA SER A 183 -21.44 6.40 -24.39
C SER A 183 -22.87 6.76 -24.80
N ASP A 184 -23.88 6.34 -24.02
CA ASP A 184 -25.31 6.55 -24.30
C ASP A 184 -26.00 7.46 -23.27
N ALA A 185 -25.29 7.93 -22.26
CA ALA A 185 -25.84 8.73 -21.16
C ALA A 185 -26.16 10.18 -21.56
N PHE A 186 -25.66 10.65 -22.71
CA PHE A 186 -25.92 12.01 -23.18
C PHE A 186 -27.08 12.02 -24.18
N LEU A 187 -28.24 12.54 -23.73
CA LEU A 187 -29.44 12.67 -24.56
C LEU A 187 -29.27 13.60 -25.76
N ILE A 188 -28.16 14.32 -25.91
CA ILE A 188 -27.89 15.14 -27.11
C ILE A 188 -27.07 14.30 -28.09
N LYS A 189 -27.73 13.58 -29.00
CA LYS A 189 -27.08 12.88 -30.12
C LYS A 189 -27.04 13.81 -31.33
N ASP A 190 -25.90 13.82 -32.04
CA ASP A 190 -25.71 14.52 -33.31
C ASP A 190 -26.33 15.92 -33.30
N LYS A 191 -25.71 16.85 -32.57
CA LYS A 191 -26.19 18.21 -32.24
C LYS A 191 -27.01 18.90 -33.34
N TYR A 192 -26.70 18.65 -34.63
CA TYR A 192 -27.50 19.09 -35.77
C TYR A 192 -27.79 17.95 -36.76
N LEU A 193 -29.05 17.81 -37.17
CA LEU A 193 -29.46 16.90 -38.23
C LEU A 193 -28.91 17.35 -39.59
N SER A 194 -28.39 16.41 -40.38
CA SER A 194 -27.88 16.71 -41.72
C SER A 194 -29.00 17.16 -42.68
N ALA A 195 -28.62 17.90 -43.71
CA ALA A 195 -29.56 18.39 -44.72
C ALA A 195 -30.28 17.26 -45.47
N SER A 196 -29.69 16.07 -45.59
CA SER A 196 -30.26 14.94 -46.34
C SER A 196 -31.05 13.95 -45.48
N LEU A 197 -31.03 14.10 -44.15
CA LEU A 197 -31.64 13.13 -43.25
C LEU A 197 -33.17 13.11 -43.36
N ASN A 198 -33.72 11.91 -43.45
CA ASN A 198 -35.16 11.67 -43.38
C ASN A 198 -35.55 11.28 -41.95
N LEU A 199 -36.54 11.95 -41.35
CA LEU A 199 -36.93 11.70 -39.97
C LEU A 199 -37.43 10.28 -39.71
N ASN A 200 -37.96 9.57 -40.70
CA ASN A 200 -38.41 8.18 -40.50
C ASN A 200 -37.25 7.24 -40.15
N THR A 201 -36.00 7.62 -40.45
CA THR A 201 -34.80 6.85 -40.08
C THR A 201 -34.42 6.99 -38.60
N LEU A 202 -35.08 7.90 -37.86
CA LEU A 202 -34.79 8.17 -36.46
C LEU A 202 -35.78 7.49 -35.53
N GLY A 203 -35.48 6.23 -35.22
CA GLY A 203 -36.02 5.51 -34.08
C GLY A 203 -35.37 4.12 -33.97
N GLY A 204 -35.70 3.40 -32.91
CA GLY A 204 -34.97 2.20 -32.50
C GLY A 204 -33.67 2.51 -31.75
N ASP A 205 -33.06 1.44 -31.26
CA ASP A 205 -31.89 1.52 -30.38
C ASP A 205 -30.73 2.28 -31.03
N GLY A 206 -30.10 3.15 -30.25
CA GLY A 206 -29.02 4.02 -30.72
C GLY A 206 -29.46 5.30 -31.43
N LYS A 207 -30.77 5.50 -31.69
CA LYS A 207 -31.34 6.73 -32.31
C LYS A 207 -32.21 7.56 -31.35
N TYR A 208 -32.28 7.20 -30.08
CA TYR A 208 -32.96 8.01 -29.06
C TYR A 208 -32.09 9.21 -28.67
N GLY A 209 -32.73 10.36 -28.49
CA GLY A 209 -32.04 11.59 -28.15
C GLY A 209 -32.77 12.85 -28.63
N ILE A 210 -32.10 13.98 -28.42
CA ILE A 210 -32.49 15.33 -28.76
C ILE A 210 -31.60 15.78 -29.91
N TYR A 211 -32.24 16.20 -30.99
CA TYR A 211 -31.61 16.66 -32.22
C TYR A 211 -32.09 18.08 -32.55
N ALA A 212 -31.27 18.87 -33.25
CA ALA A 212 -31.69 20.16 -33.79
C ALA A 212 -31.69 20.15 -35.32
N GLN A 213 -32.72 20.73 -35.94
CA GLN A 213 -32.72 21.10 -37.34
C GLN A 213 -32.64 22.64 -37.42
N PRO A 214 -31.44 23.21 -37.61
CA PRO A 214 -31.26 24.65 -37.53
C PRO A 214 -31.69 25.40 -38.80
N VAL A 215 -31.96 24.70 -39.91
CA VAL A 215 -32.24 25.33 -41.21
C VAL A 215 -33.64 24.96 -41.69
N THR A 216 -34.52 25.96 -41.84
CA THR A 216 -35.92 25.78 -42.25
C THR A 216 -36.07 25.04 -43.58
N ASN A 217 -35.22 25.32 -44.55
CA ASN A 217 -35.27 24.65 -45.87
C ASN A 217 -34.93 23.16 -45.80
N ASN A 218 -34.25 22.72 -44.75
CA ASN A 218 -33.93 21.31 -44.54
C ASN A 218 -35.07 20.55 -43.83
N ALA A 219 -35.94 21.25 -43.11
CA ALA A 219 -37.13 20.69 -42.46
C ALA A 219 -38.29 20.48 -43.45
N SER A 220 -38.09 19.72 -44.53
CA SER A 220 -39.11 19.58 -45.58
C SER A 220 -40.10 18.44 -45.33
N LEU A 221 -41.33 18.59 -45.84
CA LEU A 221 -42.34 17.51 -45.83
C LEU A 221 -41.83 16.24 -46.52
N SER A 222 -41.03 16.38 -47.59
CA SER A 222 -40.38 15.25 -48.29
C SER A 222 -39.39 14.46 -47.43
N LYS A 223 -38.93 15.03 -46.32
CA LYS A 223 -38.05 14.39 -45.33
C LYS A 223 -38.82 13.99 -44.06
N ASN A 224 -40.15 13.98 -44.12
CA ASN A 224 -41.06 13.63 -43.05
C ASN A 224 -41.04 14.59 -41.84
N TYR A 225 -40.68 15.85 -42.03
CA TYR A 225 -40.97 16.89 -41.05
C TYR A 225 -42.47 17.23 -41.07
N PRO A 226 -43.06 17.64 -39.94
CA PRO A 226 -44.48 17.99 -39.89
C PRO A 226 -44.81 19.31 -40.60
N THR A 227 -43.84 20.20 -40.76
CA THR A 227 -43.98 21.51 -41.40
C THR A 227 -42.63 22.00 -41.92
N GLN A 228 -42.63 22.93 -42.87
CA GLN A 228 -41.43 23.58 -43.41
C GLN A 228 -40.92 24.68 -42.47
N GLU A 229 -40.38 24.27 -41.32
CA GLU A 229 -39.86 25.17 -40.29
C GLU A 229 -38.75 24.49 -39.49
N ALA A 230 -37.65 25.20 -39.21
CA ALA A 230 -36.60 24.73 -38.32
C ALA A 230 -37.12 24.51 -36.88
N GLY A 231 -36.36 23.77 -36.08
CA GLY A 231 -36.80 23.36 -34.75
C GLY A 231 -35.96 22.27 -34.11
N SER A 232 -36.46 21.72 -33.00
CA SER A 232 -35.85 20.61 -32.26
C SER A 232 -36.69 19.35 -32.35
N LEU A 233 -36.05 18.20 -32.45
CA LEU A 233 -36.66 16.89 -32.44
C LEU A 233 -36.25 16.12 -31.19
N LEU A 234 -37.20 15.59 -30.45
CA LEU A 234 -36.99 14.60 -29.41
C LEU A 234 -37.44 13.23 -29.94
N VAL A 235 -36.59 12.22 -29.82
CA VAL A 235 -36.86 10.83 -30.17
C VAL A 235 -36.75 9.98 -28.91
N THR A 236 -37.84 9.32 -28.53
CA THR A 236 -37.90 8.50 -27.31
C THR A 236 -38.26 7.04 -27.64
N PRO A 237 -37.88 6.09 -26.78
CA PRO A 237 -38.45 4.75 -26.85
C PRO A 237 -39.97 4.81 -26.62
N ALA A 238 -40.71 3.98 -27.35
CA ALA A 238 -42.16 3.79 -27.26
C ALA A 238 -42.53 2.42 -27.84
N ALA A 239 -43.81 2.03 -27.78
CA ALA A 239 -44.30 0.88 -28.53
C ALA A 239 -43.92 1.01 -30.02
N ASN A 240 -43.61 -0.11 -30.68
CA ASN A 240 -43.15 -0.13 -32.07
C ASN A 240 -41.84 0.66 -32.32
N ASN A 241 -40.91 0.69 -31.36
CA ASN A 241 -39.55 1.23 -31.53
C ASN A 241 -39.44 2.74 -31.80
N GLY A 242 -40.41 3.54 -31.36
CA GLY A 242 -40.12 4.95 -31.08
C GLY A 242 -41.25 5.94 -31.26
N MET A 243 -41.12 7.06 -30.55
CA MET A 243 -41.95 8.24 -30.68
C MET A 243 -41.08 9.43 -31.06
N GLN A 244 -41.66 10.33 -31.85
CA GLN A 244 -41.03 11.59 -32.25
C GLN A 244 -41.88 12.77 -31.83
N ILE A 245 -41.22 13.78 -31.26
CA ILE A 245 -41.81 15.07 -30.91
C ILE A 245 -40.99 16.17 -31.57
N TYR A 246 -41.60 16.93 -32.48
CA TYR A 246 -40.96 18.05 -33.16
C TYR A 246 -41.52 19.38 -32.66
N THR A 247 -40.65 20.26 -32.19
CA THR A 247 -40.99 21.61 -31.75
C THR A 247 -40.38 22.61 -32.72
N THR A 248 -41.22 23.41 -33.38
CA THR A 248 -40.76 24.42 -34.35
C THR A 248 -40.29 25.70 -33.67
N LEU A 249 -39.57 26.56 -34.39
CA LEU A 249 -39.14 27.88 -33.90
C LEU A 249 -40.31 28.76 -33.43
N SER A 250 -41.47 28.65 -34.09
CA SER A 250 -42.71 29.33 -33.71
C SER A 250 -43.44 28.69 -32.54
N GLY A 251 -42.85 27.67 -31.89
CA GLY A 251 -43.42 27.01 -30.71
C GLY A 251 -44.49 25.96 -31.02
N ASN A 252 -44.66 25.55 -32.28
CA ASN A 252 -45.61 24.49 -32.61
C ASN A 252 -45.03 23.13 -32.24
N VAL A 253 -45.79 22.35 -31.47
CA VAL A 253 -45.42 20.97 -31.13
C VAL A 253 -46.19 19.99 -32.00
N TRP A 254 -45.48 19.01 -32.52
CA TRP A 254 -46.01 17.92 -33.31
C TRP A 254 -45.53 16.61 -32.71
N SER A 255 -46.39 15.60 -32.68
CA SER A 255 -46.03 14.26 -32.20
C SER A 255 -46.49 13.19 -33.17
N ARG A 256 -45.71 12.12 -33.28
CA ARG A 256 -46.12 10.88 -33.94
C ARG A 256 -45.42 9.68 -33.33
N THR A 257 -45.99 8.51 -33.51
CA THR A 257 -45.40 7.22 -33.11
C THR A 257 -45.10 6.36 -34.33
N SER A 258 -44.09 5.51 -34.22
CA SER A 258 -43.85 4.41 -35.16
C SER A 258 -44.99 3.40 -35.08
N LEU A 259 -45.34 2.79 -36.20
CA LEU A 259 -46.41 1.80 -36.34
C LEU A 259 -45.87 0.37 -36.49
N ASP A 260 -44.55 0.23 -36.67
CA ASP A 260 -43.84 -1.04 -36.82
C ASP A 260 -42.52 -1.03 -36.05
N ASN A 261 -42.00 -2.21 -35.68
CA ASN A 261 -40.71 -2.32 -34.99
C ASN A 261 -39.50 -2.00 -35.88
N THR A 262 -39.70 -1.79 -37.18
CA THR A 262 -38.64 -1.48 -38.15
C THR A 262 -38.59 -0.01 -38.54
N ASN A 263 -39.48 0.82 -37.98
CA ASN A 263 -39.57 2.28 -38.20
C ASN A 263 -39.76 2.65 -39.68
N THR A 264 -40.33 1.75 -40.47
CA THR A 264 -40.65 1.99 -41.88
C THR A 264 -42.03 2.62 -42.04
N GLN A 265 -42.88 2.50 -41.01
CA GLN A 265 -44.22 3.07 -40.98
C GLN A 265 -44.39 3.99 -39.78
N TRP A 266 -44.82 5.22 -40.04
CA TRP A 266 -45.08 6.21 -39.01
C TRP A 266 -46.52 6.68 -39.10
N SER A 267 -47.13 6.90 -37.95
CA SER A 267 -48.41 7.60 -37.89
C SER A 267 -48.27 9.00 -38.48
N SER A 268 -49.40 9.54 -38.94
CA SER A 268 -49.44 10.95 -39.36
C SER A 268 -49.05 11.85 -38.19
N TRP A 269 -48.35 12.95 -38.50
CA TRP A 269 -48.05 13.97 -37.50
C TRP A 269 -49.34 14.54 -36.94
N VAL A 270 -49.50 14.43 -35.62
CA VAL A 270 -50.58 15.07 -34.89
C VAL A 270 -50.03 16.35 -34.30
N ARG A 271 -50.73 17.47 -34.49
CA ARG A 271 -50.50 18.70 -33.73
C ARG A 271 -51.39 18.64 -32.50
N PRO A 272 -50.84 18.43 -31.30
CA PRO A 272 -51.64 18.53 -30.09
C PRO A 272 -52.06 20.00 -29.94
N GLY A 273 -53.35 20.30 -30.12
CA GLY A 273 -53.83 21.68 -30.02
C GLY A 273 -53.63 22.22 -28.60
N PHE A 274 -53.03 23.41 -28.47
CA PHE A 274 -53.07 24.20 -27.25
C PHE A 274 -54.39 24.98 -27.23
N LYS A 275 -55.28 24.65 -26.30
CA LYS A 275 -56.57 25.31 -26.08
C LYS A 275 -56.51 26.09 -24.77
N THR A 276 -57.07 27.30 -24.72
CA THR A 276 -57.24 27.99 -23.43
C THR A 276 -58.50 27.43 -22.75
N LEU A 277 -58.43 27.14 -21.45
CA LEU A 277 -59.58 26.72 -20.67
C LEU A 277 -60.48 27.93 -20.37
N ASP A 278 -61.79 27.78 -20.57
CA ASP A 278 -62.76 28.75 -20.06
C ASP A 278 -62.70 28.78 -18.53
N LYS A 279 -62.83 29.96 -17.91
CA LYS A 279 -62.74 30.14 -16.45
C LYS A 279 -63.74 29.26 -15.66
N ASN A 280 -64.84 28.85 -16.29
CA ASN A 280 -65.91 28.08 -15.66
C ASN A 280 -65.89 26.60 -16.09
N ILE A 281 -64.86 26.14 -16.81
CA ILE A 281 -64.84 24.76 -17.29
C ILE A 281 -64.57 23.79 -16.15
N ASP A 282 -65.52 22.91 -15.91
CA ASP A 282 -65.31 21.76 -15.05
C ASP A 282 -64.50 20.68 -15.81
N LEU A 283 -63.35 20.31 -15.24
CA LEU A 283 -62.42 19.36 -15.82
C LEU A 283 -63.03 17.97 -16.04
N ASN A 284 -64.12 17.60 -15.35
CA ASN A 284 -64.79 16.32 -15.58
C ASN A 284 -65.39 16.23 -16.99
N TYR A 285 -65.75 17.35 -17.63
CA TYR A 285 -66.25 17.37 -19.02
C TYR A 285 -65.15 17.30 -20.08
N LEU A 286 -63.89 17.23 -19.66
CA LEU A 286 -62.73 17.15 -20.56
C LEU A 286 -62.19 15.73 -20.66
N GLY A 287 -63.03 14.83 -21.15
CA GLY A 287 -62.65 13.48 -21.57
C GLY A 287 -63.19 13.15 -22.96
N GLY A 288 -62.65 12.11 -23.59
CA GLY A 288 -63.10 11.63 -24.89
C GLY A 288 -62.36 12.21 -26.09
N VAL A 289 -62.55 11.54 -27.24
CA VAL A 289 -61.72 11.68 -28.44
C VAL A 289 -61.63 13.10 -29.00
N ASP A 290 -62.68 13.90 -28.86
CA ASP A 290 -62.73 15.28 -29.36
C ASP A 290 -62.09 16.30 -28.39
N LYS A 291 -61.76 15.85 -27.18
CA LYS A 291 -61.21 16.67 -26.09
C LYS A 291 -59.75 16.36 -25.80
N TYR A 292 -59.10 15.47 -26.53
CA TYR A 292 -57.66 15.24 -26.38
C TYR A 292 -56.86 16.49 -26.80
N GLY A 293 -55.80 16.80 -26.05
CA GLY A 293 -54.96 17.97 -26.30
C GLY A 293 -54.36 18.57 -25.04
N PHE A 294 -53.69 19.71 -25.22
CA PHE A 294 -53.10 20.50 -24.14
C PHE A 294 -53.97 21.72 -23.87
N TYR A 295 -54.15 22.03 -22.60
CA TYR A 295 -55.08 23.03 -22.12
C TYR A 295 -54.38 23.95 -21.12
N GLY A 296 -54.42 25.25 -21.36
CA GLY A 296 -53.84 26.25 -20.46
C GLY A 296 -54.89 26.80 -19.49
N GLN A 297 -54.62 26.68 -18.18
CA GLN A 297 -55.26 27.48 -17.14
C GLN A 297 -54.27 28.56 -16.69
N SER A 298 -54.50 29.80 -17.11
CA SER A 298 -53.56 30.90 -16.96
C SER A 298 -53.67 31.65 -15.62
N VAL A 299 -54.74 31.40 -14.84
CA VAL A 299 -55.06 32.14 -13.61
C VAL A 299 -55.30 31.15 -12.46
N SER A 300 -54.50 31.22 -11.39
CA SER A 300 -54.64 30.32 -10.24
C SER A 300 -55.98 30.41 -9.53
N ASN A 301 -56.64 31.57 -9.58
CA ASN A 301 -57.96 31.76 -8.99
C ASN A 301 -59.09 31.02 -9.73
N ASP A 302 -58.88 30.70 -11.01
CA ASP A 302 -59.85 29.99 -11.85
C ASP A 302 -59.65 28.46 -11.79
N ALA A 303 -58.52 28.00 -11.25
CA ALA A 303 -58.23 26.59 -10.97
C ALA A 303 -58.90 26.14 -9.65
N THR A 304 -60.22 25.98 -9.64
CA THR A 304 -60.97 25.73 -8.40
C THR A 304 -61.24 24.24 -8.14
N PRO A 305 -61.27 23.79 -6.88
CA PRO A 305 -61.73 22.44 -6.54
C PRO A 305 -63.15 22.16 -7.02
N GLU A 306 -64.02 23.18 -7.05
CA GLU A 306 -65.40 23.09 -7.54
C GLU A 306 -65.45 22.74 -9.04
N ASN A 307 -64.46 23.17 -9.82
CA ASN A 307 -64.29 22.81 -11.24
C ASN A 307 -63.35 21.59 -11.42
N ASN A 308 -63.12 20.81 -10.35
CA ASN A 308 -62.35 19.58 -10.36
C ASN A 308 -60.84 19.74 -10.67
N TYR A 309 -60.25 20.90 -10.38
CA TYR A 309 -58.79 21.06 -10.39
C TYR A 309 -58.15 20.37 -9.18
N PRO A 310 -56.95 19.78 -9.32
CA PRO A 310 -56.26 19.10 -8.21
C PRO A 310 -55.78 20.05 -7.12
N VAL A 311 -55.50 21.31 -7.48
CA VAL A 311 -54.96 22.35 -6.59
C VAL A 311 -55.28 23.73 -7.15
N LYS A 312 -55.39 24.73 -6.27
CA LYS A 312 -55.67 26.13 -6.63
C LYS A 312 -54.45 26.85 -7.17
N GLU A 313 -54.01 26.43 -8.34
CA GLU A 313 -52.82 26.96 -9.01
C GLU A 313 -52.98 26.90 -10.54
N ALA A 314 -52.50 27.93 -11.24
CA ALA A 314 -52.41 27.94 -12.69
C ALA A 314 -51.50 26.80 -13.18
N GLY A 315 -51.70 26.38 -14.42
CA GLY A 315 -51.01 25.20 -14.93
C GLY A 315 -51.49 24.75 -16.30
N THR A 316 -50.92 23.64 -16.75
CA THR A 316 -51.26 22.98 -18.00
C THR A 316 -51.96 21.67 -17.72
N LEU A 317 -53.15 21.49 -18.29
CA LEU A 317 -53.86 20.22 -18.34
C LEU A 317 -53.56 19.50 -19.65
N LEU A 318 -53.14 18.26 -19.57
CA LEU A 318 -53.08 17.32 -20.68
C LEU A 318 -54.27 16.37 -20.58
N VAL A 319 -55.00 16.20 -21.68
CA VAL A 319 -56.05 15.19 -21.83
C VAL A 319 -55.63 14.24 -22.94
N SER A 320 -55.58 12.95 -22.65
CA SER A 320 -55.10 11.93 -23.60
C SER A 320 -55.96 10.67 -23.61
N PRO A 321 -55.88 9.85 -24.69
CA PRO A 321 -56.52 8.54 -24.71
C PRO A 321 -55.97 7.63 -23.60
N ALA A 322 -56.86 6.85 -22.99
CA ALA A 322 -56.56 5.78 -22.04
C ALA A 322 -57.74 4.79 -21.95
N ALA A 323 -57.64 3.77 -21.08
CA ALA A 323 -58.80 2.93 -20.73
C ALA A 323 -59.98 3.83 -20.31
N TYR A 324 -61.20 3.45 -20.72
CA TYR A 324 -62.42 4.25 -20.52
C TYR A 324 -62.37 5.68 -21.11
N ASN A 325 -61.51 5.93 -22.11
CA ASN A 325 -61.47 7.17 -22.92
C ASN A 325 -61.05 8.46 -22.17
N GLY A 326 -60.32 8.36 -21.05
CA GLY A 326 -59.87 9.55 -20.34
C GLY A 326 -58.68 9.35 -19.41
N LEU A 327 -57.55 9.98 -19.72
CA LEU A 327 -56.47 10.28 -18.77
C LEU A 327 -56.30 11.79 -18.72
N GLN A 328 -56.17 12.33 -17.51
CA GLN A 328 -55.84 13.72 -17.27
C GLN A 328 -54.55 13.82 -16.47
N VAL A 329 -53.67 14.72 -16.91
CA VAL A 329 -52.45 15.10 -16.19
C VAL A 329 -52.44 16.62 -16.05
N TYR A 330 -52.33 17.13 -14.82
CA TYR A 330 -52.23 18.55 -14.55
C TYR A 330 -50.84 18.89 -14.04
N ILE A 331 -50.16 19.81 -14.71
CA ILE A 331 -48.84 20.30 -14.33
C ILE A 331 -49.01 21.74 -13.86
N THR A 332 -48.80 22.01 -12.58
CA THR A 332 -48.92 23.36 -12.02
C THR A 332 -47.76 24.26 -12.44
N LEU A 333 -47.92 25.58 -12.28
CA LEU A 333 -46.87 26.57 -12.53
C LEU A 333 -45.61 26.30 -11.69
N SER A 334 -45.76 25.84 -10.46
CA SER A 334 -44.66 25.43 -9.57
C SER A 334 -44.04 24.07 -9.95
N GLY A 335 -44.53 23.41 -11.00
CA GLY A 335 -44.01 22.14 -11.50
C GLY A 335 -44.55 20.89 -10.79
N LEU A 336 -45.62 20.99 -10.00
CA LEU A 336 -46.27 19.81 -9.43
C LEU A 336 -47.04 19.06 -10.50
N ILE A 337 -46.87 17.73 -10.55
CA ILE A 337 -47.56 16.87 -11.52
C ILE A 337 -48.65 16.09 -10.79
N TRP A 338 -49.87 16.19 -11.29
CA TRP A 338 -51.04 15.46 -10.82
C TRP A 338 -51.60 14.61 -11.94
N SER A 339 -52.11 13.42 -11.65
CA SER A 339 -52.79 12.58 -12.64
C SER A 339 -54.06 11.94 -12.10
N ARG A 340 -55.03 11.72 -12.98
CA ARG A 340 -56.25 10.95 -12.71
C ARG A 340 -56.77 10.32 -13.99
N HIS A 341 -57.59 9.27 -13.88
CA HIS A 341 -58.19 8.59 -15.02
C HIS A 341 -59.72 8.51 -14.90
N SER A 342 -60.40 8.36 -16.04
CA SER A 342 -61.84 8.11 -16.06
C SER A 342 -62.13 6.69 -15.58
N LEU A 343 -63.19 6.54 -14.79
CA LEU A 343 -63.70 5.27 -14.28
C LEU A 343 -64.85 4.73 -15.14
N ASP A 344 -65.31 5.49 -16.13
CA ASP A 344 -66.36 5.11 -17.08
C ASP A 344 -66.08 5.62 -18.50
N SER A 345 -66.66 4.97 -19.52
CA SER A 345 -66.43 5.32 -20.92
C SER A 345 -67.13 6.62 -21.36
N THR A 346 -68.00 7.17 -20.49
CA THR A 346 -68.75 8.41 -20.68
C THR A 346 -68.05 9.64 -20.09
N ASN A 347 -66.93 9.45 -19.38
CA ASN A 347 -66.15 10.48 -18.67
C ASN A 347 -66.97 11.27 -17.65
N THR A 348 -67.96 10.62 -17.03
CA THR A 348 -68.84 11.20 -16.00
C THR A 348 -68.37 10.89 -14.58
N ASN A 349 -67.46 9.94 -14.43
CA ASN A 349 -66.89 9.52 -13.15
C ASN A 349 -65.36 9.42 -13.26
N TRP A 350 -64.64 10.09 -12.36
CA TRP A 350 -63.18 10.20 -12.40
C TRP A 350 -62.56 9.72 -11.09
N SER A 351 -61.37 9.12 -11.18
CA SER A 351 -60.58 8.82 -10.00
C SER A 351 -60.20 10.10 -9.26
N GLN A 352 -59.86 9.97 -7.98
CA GLN A 352 -59.22 11.06 -7.26
C GLN A 352 -57.90 11.44 -7.94
N TRP A 353 -57.51 12.71 -7.81
CA TRP A 353 -56.22 13.20 -8.28
C TRP A 353 -55.09 12.62 -7.43
N VAL A 354 -54.08 12.07 -8.10
CA VAL A 354 -52.86 11.54 -7.47
C VAL A 354 -51.71 12.47 -7.80
N ARG A 355 -51.05 12.99 -6.76
CA ARG A 355 -49.81 13.77 -6.90
C ARG A 355 -48.64 12.85 -7.18
N GLN A 356 -47.87 13.12 -8.23
CA GLN A 356 -46.61 12.44 -8.53
C GLN A 356 -45.48 13.12 -7.73
N ALA A 357 -44.64 12.33 -7.06
CA ALA A 357 -43.49 12.85 -6.32
C ALA A 357 -42.41 13.37 -7.28
N LEU A 358 -41.79 14.49 -6.95
CA LEU A 358 -40.66 15.01 -7.71
C LEU A 358 -39.38 14.23 -7.39
N LYS A 359 -38.46 14.13 -8.35
CA LYS A 359 -37.14 13.53 -8.11
C LYS A 359 -36.40 14.22 -6.95
N SER A 360 -36.54 15.54 -6.80
CA SER A 360 -35.97 16.27 -5.65
C SER A 360 -36.54 15.81 -4.30
N GLU A 361 -37.83 15.49 -4.24
CA GLU A 361 -38.48 14.97 -3.02
C GLU A 361 -38.10 13.51 -2.73
N LEU A 362 -37.80 12.74 -3.78
CA LEU A 362 -37.27 11.38 -3.68
C LEU A 362 -35.78 11.37 -3.34
N ASP A 363 -34.97 12.31 -3.84
CA ASP A 363 -33.53 12.37 -3.56
C ASP A 363 -33.25 12.75 -2.10
N ASP A 364 -34.10 13.57 -1.48
CA ASP A 364 -34.08 13.83 -0.03
C ASP A 364 -34.55 12.61 0.79
N GLY A 365 -35.43 11.77 0.22
CA GLY A 365 -36.01 10.59 0.87
C GLY A 365 -35.28 9.26 0.65
N LEU A 366 -34.50 9.14 -0.43
CA LEU A 366 -33.82 7.93 -0.90
C LEU A 366 -32.30 8.03 -0.73
N ALA A 367 -31.82 8.90 0.15
CA ALA A 367 -30.51 8.69 0.73
C ALA A 367 -30.56 7.31 1.41
N LEU A 368 -29.78 6.35 0.93
CA LEU A 368 -29.27 5.29 1.79
C LEU A 368 -28.67 6.01 2.99
N LYS A 369 -29.45 6.15 4.06
CA LYS A 369 -28.97 6.71 5.32
C LYS A 369 -27.97 5.69 5.83
N PHE A 370 -26.71 5.82 5.41
CA PHE A 370 -25.62 5.63 6.35
C PHE A 370 -25.87 6.67 7.43
N ASP A 371 -26.73 6.29 8.36
CA ASP A 371 -27.19 7.14 9.41
C ASP A 371 -25.97 7.48 10.28
N SER A 372 -25.30 8.56 9.93
CA SER A 372 -24.20 9.06 10.75
C SER A 372 -24.71 9.52 12.12
N SER A 373 -26.03 9.62 12.36
CA SER A 373 -26.56 9.84 13.71
C SER A 373 -26.45 8.61 14.62
N SER A 374 -26.23 7.41 14.05
CA SER A 374 -25.87 6.22 14.83
C SER A 374 -24.49 6.33 15.51
N LEU A 375 -23.61 7.18 14.98
CA LEU A 375 -22.33 7.50 15.61
C LEU A 375 -22.51 8.71 16.54
N SER A 376 -22.14 8.53 17.81
CA SER A 376 -22.08 9.63 18.77
C SER A 376 -21.12 10.74 18.29
N THR A 377 -21.27 11.95 18.83
CA THR A 377 -20.34 13.07 18.58
C THR A 377 -18.89 12.64 18.81
N THR A 378 -18.66 11.84 19.86
CA THR A 378 -17.35 11.28 20.17
C THR A 378 -16.87 10.30 19.10
N GLY A 379 -17.75 9.42 18.63
CA GLY A 379 -17.43 8.48 17.54
C GLY A 379 -17.00 9.21 16.27
N LYS A 380 -17.76 10.23 15.86
CA LYS A 380 -17.44 11.07 14.69
C LYS A 380 -16.09 11.75 14.81
N ALA A 381 -15.82 12.36 15.96
CA ALA A 381 -14.56 13.06 16.18
C ALA A 381 -13.36 12.11 16.25
N LEU A 382 -13.53 10.89 16.75
CA LEU A 382 -12.46 9.88 16.83
C LEU A 382 -12.10 9.31 15.44
N VAL A 383 -13.09 8.95 14.61
CA VAL A 383 -12.83 8.42 13.26
C VAL A 383 -12.25 9.47 12.30
N ALA A 384 -12.44 10.75 12.61
CA ALA A 384 -11.90 11.85 11.83
C ALA A 384 -10.41 12.16 12.13
N LYS A 385 -9.78 11.49 13.10
CA LYS A 385 -8.36 11.73 13.44
C LYS A 385 -7.43 11.04 12.45
N SER A 386 -6.50 11.80 11.87
CA SER A 386 -5.58 11.30 10.84
C SER A 386 -4.35 10.57 11.39
N THR A 387 -4.10 10.65 12.70
CA THR A 387 -2.95 9.98 13.33
C THR A 387 -3.35 9.36 14.68
N VAL A 388 -2.60 8.33 15.09
CA VAL A 388 -2.75 7.72 16.42
C VAL A 388 -2.45 8.72 17.54
N ALA A 389 -1.55 9.69 17.30
CA ALA A 389 -1.24 10.75 18.27
C ALA A 389 -2.44 11.68 18.50
N ASP A 390 -3.16 12.05 17.44
CA ASP A 390 -4.37 12.87 17.52
C ASP A 390 -5.51 12.12 18.20
N MET A 391 -5.64 10.81 17.97
CA MET A 391 -6.61 9.95 18.67
C MET A 391 -6.33 9.90 20.18
N ARG A 392 -5.07 9.69 20.58
CA ARG A 392 -4.69 9.70 22.00
C ARG A 392 -4.97 11.06 22.64
N THR A 393 -4.63 12.15 21.97
CA THR A 393 -4.89 13.51 22.46
C THR A 393 -6.39 13.75 22.65
N TYR A 394 -7.21 13.33 21.68
CA TYR A 394 -8.66 13.46 21.74
C TYR A 394 -9.28 12.66 22.88
N LEU A 395 -8.80 11.43 23.10
CA LEU A 395 -9.18 10.59 24.23
C LEU A 395 -8.53 11.00 25.55
N GLN A 396 -7.69 12.05 25.55
CA GLN A 396 -6.95 12.55 26.70
C GLN A 396 -6.07 11.46 27.36
N LEU A 397 -5.54 10.57 26.53
CA LEU A 397 -4.61 9.53 26.96
C LEU A 397 -3.20 10.12 27.06
N PHE A 398 -2.68 10.16 28.28
CA PHE A 398 -1.34 10.68 28.59
C PHE A 398 -0.23 9.66 28.31
N SER A 399 1.01 10.00 28.67
CA SER A 399 2.22 9.23 28.37
C SER A 399 2.19 7.78 28.88
N ALA A 400 1.43 7.49 29.94
CA ALA A 400 1.27 6.13 30.48
C ALA A 400 0.64 5.15 29.47
N ALA A 401 -0.30 5.61 28.64
CA ALA A 401 -0.96 4.78 27.62
C ALA A 401 -0.02 4.35 26.47
N GLN A 402 1.23 4.82 26.48
CA GLN A 402 2.26 4.49 25.48
C GLN A 402 3.32 3.54 26.05
N ARG A 403 3.15 3.05 27.28
CA ARG A 403 4.13 2.24 28.00
C ARG A 403 3.59 0.81 28.15
N ASP A 404 4.42 -0.17 27.84
CA ASP A 404 4.10 -1.56 28.11
C ASP A 404 4.17 -1.88 29.60
N VAL A 405 3.46 -2.93 30.01
CA VAL A 405 3.56 -3.48 31.38
C VAL A 405 4.81 -4.35 31.48
N GLY A 406 5.69 -4.02 32.43
CA GLY A 406 6.95 -4.73 32.64
C GLY A 406 7.96 -3.94 33.46
N THR A 407 9.15 -4.50 33.69
CA THR A 407 10.21 -3.91 34.54
C THR A 407 11.38 -3.33 33.74
N GLY A 408 11.32 -3.38 32.41
CA GLY A 408 12.34 -2.82 31.53
C GLY A 408 12.30 -1.29 31.45
N ALA A 409 13.29 -0.71 30.77
CA ALA A 409 13.31 0.73 30.51
C ALA A 409 12.03 1.16 29.78
N ASN A 410 11.48 2.32 30.15
CA ASN A 410 10.26 2.87 29.55
C ASN A 410 8.99 2.00 29.74
N GLN A 411 8.93 1.12 30.74
CA GLN A 411 7.75 0.32 31.09
C GLN A 411 7.13 0.74 32.42
N ILE A 412 5.88 0.32 32.65
CA ILE A 412 5.16 0.47 33.92
C ILE A 412 5.16 -0.91 34.63
N PRO A 413 5.80 -1.06 35.80
CA PRO A 413 5.77 -2.32 36.53
C PRO A 413 4.37 -2.67 37.03
N ASP A 414 3.93 -3.89 36.78
CA ASP A 414 2.77 -4.46 37.46
C ASP A 414 3.05 -4.70 38.95
N MET A 415 2.01 -4.81 39.78
CA MET A 415 2.13 -5.04 41.21
C MET A 415 2.92 -6.33 41.53
N ASN A 416 2.87 -7.36 40.67
CA ASN A 416 3.64 -8.58 40.87
C ASN A 416 5.17 -8.37 40.77
N ALA A 417 5.62 -7.29 40.12
CA ALA A 417 7.02 -6.90 40.11
C ALA A 417 7.52 -6.44 41.49
N PHE A 418 6.60 -6.12 42.40
CA PHE A 418 6.85 -5.83 43.82
C PHE A 418 6.48 -7.03 44.71
N SER A 419 6.79 -8.25 44.29
CA SER A 419 6.50 -9.46 45.08
C SER A 419 7.30 -9.49 46.40
N GLY A 420 6.70 -10.05 47.44
CA GLY A 420 7.32 -10.14 48.76
C GLY A 420 6.61 -11.14 49.67
N SER A 421 7.25 -11.46 50.79
CA SER A 421 6.69 -12.26 51.86
C SER A 421 6.84 -11.48 53.17
N ILE A 422 5.72 -10.97 53.69
CA ILE A 422 5.69 -10.12 54.89
C ILE A 422 5.49 -10.98 56.14
N VAL A 423 6.55 -11.66 56.53
CA VAL A 423 6.61 -12.52 57.73
C VAL A 423 7.89 -12.24 58.53
N SER A 424 8.06 -12.87 59.70
CA SER A 424 9.17 -12.61 60.63
C SER A 424 10.57 -12.80 60.01
N LYS A 425 10.72 -13.75 59.08
CA LYS A 425 11.86 -13.84 58.16
C LYS A 425 11.33 -13.68 56.74
N GLY A 426 11.37 -12.45 56.24
CA GLY A 426 10.64 -12.03 55.05
C GLY A 426 11.52 -11.32 54.02
N TYR A 427 10.90 -10.93 52.92
CA TYR A 427 11.56 -10.17 51.87
C TYR A 427 10.58 -9.32 51.06
N GLN A 428 11.11 -8.31 50.37
CA GLN A 428 10.45 -7.50 49.37
C GLN A 428 11.36 -7.36 48.15
N LYS A 429 10.85 -7.67 46.96
CA LYS A 429 11.53 -7.45 45.69
C LYS A 429 11.06 -6.14 45.06
N PHE A 430 11.93 -5.52 44.27
CA PHE A 430 11.63 -4.32 43.48
C PHE A 430 11.89 -4.57 41.99
N PRO A 431 11.16 -3.87 41.09
CA PRO A 431 11.30 -4.00 39.64
C PRO A 431 12.73 -3.85 39.10
N GLY A 432 13.55 -3.03 39.78
CA GLY A 432 14.95 -2.79 39.41
C GLY A 432 15.92 -3.89 39.84
N GLY A 433 15.43 -5.01 40.38
CA GLY A 433 16.25 -6.13 40.85
C GLY A 433 16.66 -6.06 42.32
N LEU A 434 16.56 -4.89 42.97
CA LEU A 434 16.82 -4.75 44.40
C LEU A 434 15.87 -5.65 45.21
N ILE A 435 16.44 -6.35 46.19
CA ILE A 435 15.75 -7.18 47.16
C ILE A 435 16.14 -6.69 48.55
N ILE A 436 15.14 -6.43 49.39
CA ILE A 436 15.31 -6.16 50.81
C ILE A 436 14.82 -7.40 51.55
N GLN A 437 15.66 -7.97 52.41
CA GLN A 437 15.32 -9.12 53.24
C GLN A 437 15.52 -8.79 54.71
N TRP A 438 14.75 -9.40 55.58
CA TRP A 438 14.88 -9.24 57.02
C TRP A 438 14.63 -10.56 57.75
N GLY A 439 15.09 -10.62 58.98
CA GLY A 439 14.82 -11.76 59.83
C GLY A 439 15.26 -11.56 61.27
N ILE A 440 15.06 -12.61 62.04
CA ILE A 440 15.42 -12.69 63.45
C ILE A 440 16.07 -14.06 63.70
N ASN A 441 17.27 -14.06 64.26
CA ASN A 441 18.04 -15.28 64.49
C ASN A 441 18.88 -15.15 65.78
N ASN A 442 19.14 -16.30 66.41
CA ASN A 442 20.11 -16.37 67.49
C ASN A 442 21.52 -16.25 66.92
N ALA A 443 22.36 -15.42 67.53
CA ALA A 443 23.78 -15.32 67.20
C ALA A 443 24.57 -16.37 67.99
N SER A 444 25.65 -16.90 67.41
CA SER A 444 26.62 -17.66 68.21
C SER A 444 27.41 -16.73 69.12
N VAL A 445 27.81 -17.26 70.27
CA VAL A 445 28.67 -16.59 71.24
C VAL A 445 30.13 -16.63 70.77
N GLY A 446 30.84 -15.51 70.85
CA GLY A 446 32.19 -15.30 70.33
C GLY A 446 33.33 -15.88 71.16
N GLY A 447 33.03 -16.59 72.25
CA GLY A 447 34.00 -17.03 73.26
C GLY A 447 35.04 -18.08 72.83
N THR A 448 34.94 -18.73 71.66
CA THR A 448 35.97 -19.70 71.20
C THR A 448 35.87 -19.92 69.68
N SER A 449 36.86 -19.44 68.92
CA SER A 449 37.22 -19.84 67.53
C SER A 449 36.12 -20.24 66.51
N GLY A 450 34.89 -19.73 66.65
CA GLY A 450 33.74 -20.18 65.86
C GLY A 450 33.42 -19.21 64.72
N ASN A 451 33.27 -19.76 63.52
CA ASN A 451 32.98 -19.02 62.28
C ASN A 451 31.57 -18.39 62.21
N GLY A 452 30.87 -18.17 63.32
CA GLY A 452 29.49 -17.66 63.36
C GLY A 452 28.42 -18.73 63.06
N GLU A 453 27.16 -18.48 63.45
CA GLU A 453 26.01 -19.30 63.02
C GLU A 453 25.66 -19.02 61.56
N ASP A 454 25.31 -20.07 60.81
CA ASP A 454 24.80 -19.94 59.45
C ASP A 454 23.34 -19.48 59.46
N VAL A 455 23.11 -18.24 59.03
CA VAL A 455 21.78 -17.67 58.92
C VAL A 455 21.40 -17.54 57.45
N SER A 456 20.49 -18.40 57.00
CA SER A 456 19.94 -18.29 55.64
C SER A 456 19.09 -17.03 55.47
N TYR A 457 19.22 -16.39 54.32
CA TYR A 457 18.27 -15.37 53.86
C TYR A 457 16.88 -16.00 53.65
N ALA A 458 15.83 -15.17 53.53
CA ALA A 458 14.48 -15.66 53.25
C ALA A 458 14.38 -16.29 51.85
N ILE A 459 15.13 -15.73 50.90
CA ILE A 459 15.41 -16.26 49.57
C ILE A 459 16.88 -16.00 49.20
N PRO A 460 17.49 -16.80 48.31
CA PRO A 460 18.81 -16.46 47.78
C PRO A 460 18.79 -15.13 47.02
N PHE A 461 19.83 -14.30 47.18
CA PHE A 461 20.07 -13.17 46.30
C PHE A 461 20.56 -13.68 44.94
N PRO A 462 19.92 -13.32 43.81
CA PRO A 462 20.33 -13.82 42.51
C PRO A 462 21.80 -13.55 42.15
N ASN A 463 22.33 -12.38 42.50
CA ASN A 463 23.68 -11.93 42.14
C ASN A 463 24.56 -11.69 43.37
N GLY A 464 24.01 -11.11 44.43
CA GLY A 464 24.77 -10.90 45.66
C GLY A 464 24.08 -10.06 46.73
N CYS A 465 24.54 -10.23 47.97
CA CYS A 465 24.19 -9.35 49.07
C CYS A 465 25.18 -8.17 49.11
N LEU A 466 24.65 -6.95 49.07
CA LEU A 466 25.41 -5.70 49.07
C LEU A 466 25.70 -5.20 50.48
N SER A 467 24.73 -5.34 51.39
CA SER A 467 24.82 -4.82 52.75
C SER A 467 24.01 -5.66 53.71
N LEU A 468 24.54 -5.82 54.91
CA LEU A 468 23.92 -6.58 55.99
C LEU A 468 24.15 -5.86 57.31
N THR A 469 23.10 -5.72 58.10
CA THR A 469 23.18 -5.12 59.43
C THR A 469 22.38 -5.97 60.41
N ALA A 470 23.00 -6.28 61.55
CA ALA A 470 22.35 -6.96 62.66
C ALA A 470 22.24 -6.00 63.86
N THR A 471 21.10 -6.07 64.54
CA THR A 471 20.75 -5.22 65.68
C THR A 471 20.25 -6.10 66.81
N PHE A 472 20.73 -5.83 68.02
CA PHE A 472 20.35 -6.62 69.18
C PHE A 472 18.86 -6.47 69.47
N ASP A 473 18.20 -7.59 69.70
CA ASP A 473 16.75 -7.67 69.87
C ASP A 473 16.37 -8.36 71.19
N ASN A 474 17.12 -8.09 72.25
CA ASN A 474 16.75 -8.56 73.57
C ASN A 474 16.76 -7.41 74.57
N GLY A 475 15.79 -7.38 75.48
CA GLY A 475 15.68 -6.36 76.54
C GLY A 475 16.56 -6.66 77.76
N GLY A 476 17.68 -7.35 77.56
CA GLY A 476 18.54 -7.83 78.65
C GLY A 476 19.45 -6.73 79.23
N PRO A 477 20.01 -6.95 80.42
CA PRO A 477 20.92 -5.99 81.08
C PRO A 477 22.29 -5.87 80.37
N VAL A 478 22.64 -6.84 79.51
CA VAL A 478 23.85 -6.85 78.70
C VAL A 478 23.47 -6.56 77.25
N ILE A 479 24.15 -5.59 76.62
CA ILE A 479 23.95 -5.19 75.22
C ILE A 479 25.16 -5.66 74.41
N PRO A 480 25.09 -6.86 73.81
CA PRO A 480 26.20 -7.40 73.05
C PRO A 480 26.29 -6.76 71.66
N ALA A 481 27.52 -6.55 71.19
CA ALA A 481 27.76 -6.18 69.81
C ALA A 481 27.58 -7.40 68.89
N ALA A 482 26.98 -7.22 67.72
CA ALA A 482 26.94 -8.24 66.68
C ALA A 482 28.04 -8.01 65.64
N ALA A 483 28.52 -9.10 65.07
CA ALA A 483 29.18 -9.11 63.78
C ALA A 483 28.39 -10.02 62.83
N ALA A 484 28.07 -9.48 61.66
CA ALA A 484 27.37 -10.17 60.60
C ALA A 484 28.26 -10.16 59.35
N SER A 485 28.73 -11.33 58.92
CA SER A 485 29.68 -11.46 57.81
C SER A 485 28.99 -12.07 56.60
N LEU A 486 29.06 -11.38 55.46
CA LEU A 486 28.60 -11.89 54.17
C LEU A 486 29.42 -13.11 53.78
N VAL A 487 28.76 -14.23 53.45
CA VAL A 487 29.44 -15.44 52.97
C VAL A 487 29.13 -15.66 51.51
N ASP A 488 27.85 -15.86 51.19
CA ASP A 488 27.38 -16.07 49.82
C ASP A 488 25.97 -15.52 49.62
N ASN A 489 25.33 -15.94 48.53
CA ASN A 489 24.03 -15.49 48.11
C ASN A 489 22.88 -16.13 48.90
N VAL A 490 23.14 -17.16 49.71
CA VAL A 490 22.13 -17.99 50.39
C VAL A 490 22.15 -17.74 51.89
N TYR A 491 23.32 -17.49 52.49
CA TYR A 491 23.43 -17.25 53.93
C TYR A 491 24.55 -16.28 54.31
N PHE A 492 24.54 -15.87 55.57
CA PHE A 492 25.58 -15.09 56.21
C PHE A 492 25.93 -15.68 57.58
N LYS A 493 27.06 -15.25 58.15
CA LYS A 493 27.47 -15.63 59.51
C LYS A 493 27.02 -14.59 60.52
N LEU A 494 26.33 -15.02 61.58
CA LEU A 494 25.92 -14.16 62.68
C LEU A 494 26.59 -14.58 63.99
N ARG A 495 27.27 -13.64 64.65
CA ARG A 495 27.91 -13.85 65.96
C ARG A 495 27.77 -12.63 66.86
N CYS A 496 27.91 -12.83 68.16
CA CYS A 496 27.89 -11.77 69.17
C CYS A 496 29.16 -11.77 70.04
N SER A 497 29.39 -10.68 70.76
CA SER A 497 30.57 -10.48 71.62
C SER A 497 30.62 -11.35 72.88
N GLU A 498 29.52 -12.01 73.25
CA GLU A 498 29.39 -12.73 74.52
C GLU A 498 30.06 -14.11 74.48
N ALA A 499 30.42 -14.65 75.65
CA ALA A 499 31.08 -15.96 75.77
C ALA A 499 30.10 -17.13 75.99
N SER A 500 28.90 -16.88 76.51
CA SER A 500 27.85 -17.87 76.75
C SER A 500 26.47 -17.22 76.80
N GLY A 501 25.41 -17.99 76.54
CA GLY A 501 24.02 -17.52 76.53
C GLY A 501 23.34 -17.62 75.16
N SER A 502 22.13 -17.07 75.07
CA SER A 502 21.30 -17.02 73.86
C SER A 502 20.93 -15.57 73.57
N TYR A 503 21.38 -15.05 72.44
CA TYR A 503 21.24 -13.64 72.07
C TYR A 503 20.63 -13.51 70.69
N ILE A 504 19.41 -12.98 70.66
CA ILE A 504 18.63 -12.81 69.45
C ILE A 504 18.96 -11.46 68.82
N PHE A 505 19.18 -11.46 67.51
CA PHE A 505 19.38 -10.27 66.72
C PHE A 505 18.37 -10.22 65.58
N ARG A 506 17.84 -9.03 65.32
CA ARG A 506 17.18 -8.72 64.06
C ARG A 506 18.22 -8.33 63.04
N TRP A 507 18.00 -8.73 61.80
CA TRP A 507 18.88 -8.38 60.70
C TRP A 507 18.08 -7.86 59.52
N ILE A 508 18.72 -6.98 58.76
CA ILE A 508 18.25 -6.51 57.45
C ILE A 508 19.39 -6.65 56.45
N ALA A 509 19.08 -7.16 55.27
CA ALA A 509 20.01 -7.38 54.19
C ALA A 509 19.47 -6.75 52.90
N LEU A 510 20.35 -6.14 52.11
CA LEU A 510 20.04 -5.58 50.80
C LEU A 510 20.92 -6.24 49.75
N GLY A 511 20.34 -6.61 48.62
CA GLY A 511 21.04 -7.27 47.51
C GLY A 511 20.19 -7.31 46.26
N PHE A 512 20.62 -8.05 45.23
CA PHE A 512 19.93 -8.17 43.94
C PHE A 512 20.30 -9.46 43.22
#